data_AF-A0A2N6THF1-F1
#
_entry.id   AF-A0A2N6THF1-F1
#
_cell.length_a   1.000
_cell.length_b   1.000
_cell.length_c   1.000
_cell.angle_alpha   90.00
_cell.angle_beta   90.00
_cell.angle_gamma   90.00
#
_symmetry.space_group_name_H-M   'P 1'
#
loop_
_entity.id
_entity.type
_entity.pdbx_description
1 polymer ?
#
loop_
_entity_poly.entity_id
_entity_poly.type
_entity_poly.pdbx_seq_one_letter_code
_entity_poly.pdbx_strand_id
1 'polypeptide(L)'
;MGIIYGKKDQINFSNEKERYEAIGFLCNSKNCSIYIEHNQKTGSYTNAYRITLKVDNAPKALKEAVRSDNRINCNKFIEELIQIFGFVNIDGKHIEGDYQDVLERIPKEYKESFDRGYRL
;
A
#
# COMPACT_ATOMS: atom_id res chain seq x y z
N MET A 1 15.98 -1.74 -13.15
CA MET A 1 15.94 -0.66 -12.15
C MET A 1 14.73 -0.92 -11.26
N GLY A 2 14.88 -1.01 -9.95
CA GLY A 2 13.75 -1.22 -9.04
C GLY A 2 12.94 0.07 -8.82
N ILE A 3 11.75 -0.05 -8.22
CA ILE A 3 10.89 1.08 -7.85
C ILE A 3 10.92 1.23 -6.34
N ILE A 4 11.43 2.36 -5.88
CA ILE A 4 11.74 2.57 -4.46
C ILE A 4 10.87 3.70 -3.90
N TYR A 5 10.22 3.43 -2.77
CA TYR A 5 9.43 4.41 -2.04
C TYR A 5 10.03 4.73 -0.67
N GLY A 6 10.02 6.03 -0.37
CA GLY A 6 10.42 6.59 0.92
C GLY A 6 11.91 7.00 0.99
N LYS A 7 12.25 7.78 2.01
CA LYS A 7 13.60 8.39 2.19
C LYS A 7 14.70 7.41 2.64
N LYS A 8 14.32 6.22 3.08
CA LYS A 8 15.19 5.15 3.57
C LYS A 8 14.81 3.82 2.93
N ASP A 9 14.42 3.86 1.65
CA ASP A 9 14.03 2.71 0.84
C ASP A 9 13.03 1.79 1.55
N GLN A 10 11.99 2.40 2.14
CA GLN A 10 11.04 1.70 2.99
C GLN A 10 10.29 0.59 2.26
N ILE A 11 10.01 0.78 0.97
CA ILE A 11 9.46 -0.27 0.09
C ILE A 11 10.28 -0.28 -1.19
N ASN A 12 10.76 -1.45 -1.59
CA ASN A 12 11.55 -1.64 -2.80
C ASN A 12 10.96 -2.76 -3.65
N PHE A 13 10.31 -2.39 -4.75
CA PHE A 13 9.80 -3.33 -5.73
C PHE A 13 10.87 -3.65 -6.76
N SER A 14 11.06 -4.93 -7.05
CA SER A 14 12.02 -5.39 -8.05
C SER A 14 11.66 -4.93 -9.48
N ASN A 15 10.36 -4.75 -9.76
CA ASN A 15 9.82 -4.30 -11.04
C ASN A 15 8.35 -3.84 -10.91
N GLU A 16 7.78 -3.29 -11.98
CA GLU A 16 6.38 -2.82 -12.02
C GLU A 16 5.37 -3.95 -11.74
N LYS A 17 5.61 -5.19 -12.20
CA LYS A 17 4.67 -6.29 -11.95
C LYS A 17 4.51 -6.56 -10.46
N GLU A 18 5.62 -6.60 -9.71
CA GLU A 18 5.59 -6.77 -8.26
C GLU A 18 4.90 -5.57 -7.57
N ARG A 19 5.10 -4.34 -8.06
CA ARG A 19 4.41 -3.16 -7.54
C ARG A 19 2.89 -3.28 -7.72
N TYR A 20 2.43 -3.64 -8.91
CA TYR A 20 0.99 -3.78 -9.18
C TYR A 20 0.37 -4.98 -8.47
N GLU A 21 1.13 -6.06 -8.28
CA GLU A 21 0.74 -7.17 -7.39
C GLU A 21 0.58 -6.69 -5.94
N ALA A 22 1.50 -5.87 -5.42
CA ALA A 22 1.36 -5.25 -4.11
C ALA A 22 0.14 -4.32 -4.01
N ILE A 23 -0.15 -3.52 -5.03
CA ILE A 23 -1.36 -2.67 -5.05
C ILE A 23 -2.62 -3.54 -4.98
N GLY A 24 -2.68 -4.65 -5.74
CA GLY A 24 -3.77 -5.61 -5.68
C GLY A 24 -3.94 -6.23 -4.30
N PHE A 25 -2.84 -6.69 -3.70
CA PHE A 25 -2.83 -7.24 -2.35
C PHE A 25 -3.37 -6.24 -1.32
N LEU A 26 -2.94 -4.98 -1.43
CA LEU A 26 -3.37 -3.91 -0.53
C LEU A 26 -4.82 -3.46 -0.73
N CYS A 27 -5.39 -3.67 -1.93
CA CYS A 27 -6.78 -3.36 -2.24
C CYS A 27 -7.77 -4.33 -1.56
N ASN A 28 -7.32 -5.52 -1.15
CA ASN A 28 -8.15 -6.47 -0.42
C ASN A 28 -8.04 -6.25 1.09
N SER A 29 -9.11 -5.75 1.72
CA SER A 29 -9.13 -5.46 3.16
C SER A 29 -9.00 -6.72 4.05
N LYS A 30 -9.15 -7.93 3.49
CA LYS A 30 -8.83 -9.18 4.20
C LYS A 30 -7.32 -9.39 4.35
N ASN A 31 -6.52 -8.80 3.46
CA ASN A 31 -5.08 -9.02 3.36
C ASN A 31 -4.27 -8.03 4.19
N CYS A 32 -4.79 -6.81 4.38
CA CYS A 32 -4.11 -5.78 5.14
C CYS A 32 -5.07 -4.78 5.79
N SER A 33 -4.52 -3.87 6.60
CA SER A 33 -5.16 -2.63 7.01
C SER A 33 -4.24 -1.46 6.68
N ILE A 34 -4.77 -0.43 6.02
CA ILE A 34 -4.07 0.85 5.78
C ILE A 34 -4.75 1.92 6.62
N TYR A 35 -3.98 2.69 7.39
CA TYR A 35 -4.55 3.70 8.30
C TYR A 35 -3.62 4.88 8.56
N ILE A 36 -4.23 5.95 9.06
CA ILE A 36 -3.58 7.19 9.44
C ILE A 36 -3.36 7.22 10.96
N GLU A 37 -2.13 7.49 11.36
CA GLU A 37 -1.76 7.88 12.72
C GLU A 37 -1.58 9.40 12.78
N HIS A 38 -2.51 10.08 13.45
CA HIS A 38 -2.42 11.52 13.67
C HIS A 38 -1.40 11.83 14.78
N ASN A 39 -0.18 12.18 14.39
CA ASN A 39 0.91 12.53 15.32
C ASN A 39 0.86 13.99 15.83
N GLN A 40 -0.26 14.68 15.62
CA GLN A 40 -0.44 16.06 16.06
C GLN A 40 -0.30 16.21 17.59
N LYS A 41 -0.55 15.15 18.37
CA LYS A 41 -0.36 15.16 19.83
C LYS A 41 1.11 15.13 20.28
N THR A 42 2.06 14.84 19.39
CA THR A 42 3.49 14.68 19.72
C THR A 42 4.40 15.69 18.99
N GLY A 43 3.84 16.76 18.42
CA GLY A 43 4.62 17.84 17.79
C GLY A 43 5.10 17.58 16.35
N SER A 44 4.59 16.53 15.69
CA SER A 44 4.85 16.31 14.25
C SER A 44 3.69 16.83 13.41
N TYR A 45 3.99 17.68 12.44
CA TYR A 45 2.99 18.35 11.59
C TYR A 45 2.40 17.46 10.47
N THR A 46 2.99 16.28 10.22
CA THR A 46 2.55 15.39 9.14
C THR A 46 1.92 14.12 9.68
N ASN A 47 0.75 13.78 9.14
CA ASN A 47 0.12 12.47 9.34
C ASN A 47 1.10 11.35 8.96
N ALA A 48 1.09 10.27 9.74
CA ALA A 48 1.85 9.07 9.40
C ALA A 48 0.92 8.00 8.86
N TYR A 49 1.19 7.50 7.66
CA TYR A 49 0.42 6.44 7.05
C TYR A 49 1.10 5.09 7.34
N ARG A 50 0.28 4.10 7.70
CA ARG A 50 0.70 2.76 8.14
C ARG A 50 0.00 1.68 7.32
N ILE A 51 0.69 0.57 7.14
CA ILE A 51 0.11 -0.68 6.64
C ILE A 51 0.44 -1.79 7.64
N THR A 52 -0.56 -2.60 7.98
CA THR A 52 -0.37 -3.87 8.71
C THR A 52 -0.86 -5.01 7.83
N LEU A 53 -0.04 -6.04 7.65
CA LEU A 53 -0.41 -7.25 6.91
C LEU A 53 -1.19 -8.18 7.83
N LYS A 54 -2.26 -8.80 7.30
CA LYS A 54 -3.14 -9.74 8.02
C LYS A 54 -2.87 -11.20 7.64
N VAL A 55 -2.16 -11.43 6.54
CA VAL A 55 -1.85 -12.74 5.97
C VAL A 55 -0.38 -12.81 5.53
N ASP A 56 0.20 -14.02 5.54
CA ASP A 56 1.64 -14.24 5.36
C ASP A 56 2.09 -14.33 3.89
N ASN A 57 1.15 -14.50 2.95
CA ASN A 57 1.43 -14.65 1.53
C ASN A 57 1.58 -13.30 0.79
N ALA A 58 1.81 -12.21 1.52
CA ALA A 58 2.04 -10.90 0.92
C ALA A 58 3.23 -10.89 -0.08
N PRO A 59 3.18 -10.01 -1.10
CA PRO A 59 4.29 -9.76 -2.01
C PRO A 59 5.60 -9.49 -1.26
N LYS A 60 6.71 -9.97 -1.82
CA LYS A 60 8.03 -9.96 -1.17
C LYS A 60 8.42 -8.55 -0.70
N ALA A 61 8.29 -7.55 -1.57
CA ALA A 61 8.56 -6.16 -1.23
C ALA A 61 7.78 -5.65 0.00
N LEU A 62 6.51 -6.07 0.18
CA LEU A 62 5.73 -5.68 1.36
C LEU A 62 6.20 -6.40 2.63
N LYS A 63 6.51 -7.70 2.53
CA LYS A 63 7.05 -8.47 3.67
C LYS A 63 8.39 -7.90 4.14
N GLU A 64 9.27 -7.60 3.21
CA GLU A 64 10.58 -7.01 3.49
C GLU A 64 10.50 -5.55 3.96
N ALA A 65 9.35 -4.89 3.77
CA ALA A 65 9.09 -3.53 4.24
C ALA A 65 8.54 -3.46 5.67
N VAL A 66 8.16 -4.59 6.27
CA VAL A 66 7.69 -4.64 7.66
C VAL A 66 8.81 -4.23 8.62
N ARG A 67 8.49 -3.37 9.58
CA ARG A 67 9.39 -2.84 10.62
C ARG A 67 8.75 -3.03 12.00
N SER A 68 9.21 -2.26 12.96
CA SER A 68 8.72 -2.26 14.35
C SER A 68 7.18 -2.23 14.43
N ASP A 69 6.67 -2.98 15.40
CA ASP A 69 5.24 -3.18 15.67
C ASP A 69 4.45 -3.82 14.53
N ASN A 70 5.12 -4.60 13.67
CA ASN A 70 4.50 -5.30 12.54
C ASN A 70 3.81 -4.33 11.56
N ARG A 71 4.46 -3.18 11.32
CA ARG A 71 3.95 -2.11 10.44
C ARG A 71 4.92 -1.79 9.32
N ILE A 72 4.37 -1.43 8.17
CA ILE A 72 5.10 -0.77 7.07
C ILE A 72 4.84 0.73 7.17
N ASN A 73 5.90 1.52 7.01
CA ASN A 73 5.88 2.97 7.11
C ASN A 73 6.27 3.61 5.78
N CYS A 74 5.29 4.04 4.98
CA CYS A 74 5.59 4.67 3.69
C CYS A 74 4.51 5.66 3.23
N ASN A 75 4.59 6.90 3.73
CA ASN A 75 3.66 7.97 3.35
C ASN A 75 3.57 8.16 1.84
N LYS A 76 4.71 8.28 1.15
CA LYS A 76 4.75 8.54 -0.30
C LYS A 76 4.01 7.47 -1.11
N PHE A 77 4.13 6.19 -0.72
CA PHE A 77 3.43 5.12 -1.43
C PHE A 77 1.93 5.19 -1.19
N ILE A 78 1.50 5.43 0.05
CA ILE A 78 0.07 5.50 0.38
C ILE A 78 -0.58 6.76 -0.19
N GLU A 79 0.14 7.88 -0.25
CA GLU A 79 -0.28 9.10 -0.96
C GLU A 79 -0.51 8.81 -2.44
N GLU A 80 0.35 8.02 -3.08
CA GLU A 80 0.17 7.60 -4.47
C GLU A 80 -1.04 6.66 -4.64
N LEU A 81 -1.26 5.72 -3.71
CA LEU A 81 -2.48 4.89 -3.69
C LEU A 81 -3.74 5.74 -3.71
N ILE A 82 -3.75 6.82 -2.91
CA ILE A 82 -4.89 7.73 -2.83
C ILE A 82 -5.02 8.57 -4.11
N GLN A 83 -3.94 9.23 -4.52
CA GLN A 83 -3.98 10.23 -5.59
C GLN A 83 -4.14 9.62 -6.99
N ILE A 84 -3.57 8.44 -7.21
CA ILE A 84 -3.47 7.83 -8.55
C ILE A 84 -4.37 6.61 -8.66
N PHE A 85 -4.39 5.76 -7.64
CA PHE A 85 -5.05 4.45 -7.71
C PHE A 85 -6.46 4.44 -7.13
N GLY A 86 -6.95 5.55 -6.59
CA GLY A 86 -8.35 5.69 -6.16
C GLY A 86 -8.64 5.12 -4.78
N PHE A 87 -7.62 4.89 -3.95
CA PHE A 87 -7.85 4.59 -2.54
C PHE A 87 -8.42 5.82 -1.83
N VAL A 88 -9.34 5.60 -0.90
CA VAL A 88 -10.07 6.69 -0.21
C VAL A 88 -9.98 6.53 1.30
N ASN A 89 -9.96 7.67 2.00
CA ASN A 89 -10.12 7.70 3.44
C ASN A 89 -11.62 7.62 3.78
N ILE A 90 -12.05 6.53 4.42
CA ILE A 90 -13.47 6.21 4.59
C ILE A 90 -14.10 6.75 5.88
N ASP A 91 -13.30 7.04 6.90
CA ASP A 91 -13.80 7.45 8.23
C ASP A 91 -12.90 8.48 8.94
N GLY A 92 -12.01 9.13 8.19
CA GLY A 92 -10.96 10.01 8.71
C GLY A 92 -9.69 9.27 9.11
N LYS A 93 -9.72 7.93 9.25
CA LYS A 93 -8.60 7.13 9.76
C LYS A 93 -8.18 5.98 8.85
N HIS A 94 -9.11 5.22 8.28
CA HIS A 94 -8.84 4.02 7.48
C HIS A 94 -8.87 4.34 5.99
N ILE A 95 -8.00 3.67 5.24
CA ILE A 95 -7.87 3.84 3.80
C ILE A 95 -8.18 2.52 3.12
N GLU A 96 -9.11 2.55 2.16
CA GLU A 96 -9.54 1.38 1.41
C GLU A 96 -9.59 1.69 -0.09
N GLY A 97 -9.44 0.67 -0.92
CA GLY A 97 -9.63 0.76 -2.36
C GLY A 97 -10.76 -0.18 -2.78
N ASP A 98 -11.68 0.29 -3.63
CA ASP A 98 -12.63 -0.59 -4.31
C ASP A 98 -11.93 -1.33 -5.45
N TYR A 99 -12.24 -2.62 -5.62
CA TYR A 99 -11.57 -3.45 -6.60
C TYR A 99 -11.73 -2.93 -8.04
N GLN A 100 -12.96 -2.57 -8.45
CA GLN A 100 -13.22 -2.14 -9.82
C GLN A 100 -12.61 -0.76 -10.06
N ASP A 101 -12.78 0.16 -9.11
CA ASP A 101 -12.22 1.50 -9.20
C ASP A 101 -10.69 1.46 -9.33
N VAL A 102 -10.02 0.66 -8.50
CA VAL A 102 -8.57 0.54 -8.55
C VAL A 102 -8.15 -0.15 -9.84
N LEU A 103 -8.81 -1.25 -10.25
CA LEU A 103 -8.50 -2.01 -11.47
C LEU A 103 -8.57 -1.16 -12.74
N GLU A 104 -9.51 -0.22 -12.83
CA GLU A 104 -9.63 0.70 -13.97
C GLU A 104 -8.43 1.64 -14.10
N ARG A 105 -7.79 1.97 -12.98
CA ARG A 105 -6.59 2.84 -12.90
C ARG A 105 -5.28 2.07 -13.10
N ILE A 106 -5.33 0.74 -13.16
CA ILE A 106 -4.15 -0.10 -13.45
C ILE A 106 -3.89 -0.15 -14.97
N PRO A 107 -2.65 0.09 -15.44
CA PRO A 107 -2.31 -0.09 -16.85
C PRO A 107 -2.62 -1.52 -17.32
N LYS A 108 -3.09 -1.64 -18.57
CA LYS A 108 -3.64 -2.88 -19.12
C LYS A 108 -2.69 -4.07 -18.96
N GLU A 109 -1.40 -3.87 -19.18
CA GLU A 109 -0.34 -4.87 -19.09
C GLU A 109 -0.07 -5.37 -17.66
N TYR A 110 -0.56 -4.66 -16.63
CA TYR A 110 -0.36 -5.02 -15.22
C TYR A 110 -1.64 -5.45 -14.51
N LYS A 111 -2.81 -5.43 -15.18
CA LYS A 111 -4.08 -5.87 -14.59
C LYS A 111 -4.04 -7.30 -14.06
N GLU A 112 -3.35 -8.22 -14.74
CA GLU A 112 -3.16 -9.58 -14.23
C GLU A 112 -2.28 -9.63 -12.97
N SER A 113 -1.31 -8.73 -12.85
CA SER A 113 -0.46 -8.67 -11.65
C SER A 113 -1.27 -8.16 -10.46
N PHE A 114 -2.07 -7.11 -10.67
CA PHE A 114 -3.03 -6.62 -9.69
C PHE A 114 -4.02 -7.70 -9.26
N ASP A 115 -4.66 -8.39 -10.21
CA ASP A 115 -5.64 -9.44 -9.91
C ASP A 115 -5.01 -10.61 -9.15
N ARG A 116 -3.79 -11.05 -9.52
CA ARG A 116 -3.04 -12.03 -8.73
C ARG A 116 -2.85 -11.57 -7.29
N GLY A 117 -2.40 -10.33 -7.10
CA GLY A 117 -2.18 -9.76 -5.78
C GLY A 117 -3.43 -9.71 -4.92
N TYR A 118 -4.57 -9.34 -5.52
CA TYR A 118 -5.86 -9.25 -4.82
C TYR A 118 -6.38 -10.61 -4.33
N ARG A 119 -6.02 -11.70 -5.03
CA ARG A 119 -6.46 -13.09 -4.76
C ARG A 119 -5.55 -13.89 -3.83
N LEU A 120 -4.39 -13.34 -3.45
CA LEU A 120 -3.58 -13.87 -2.34
C LEU A 120 -4.40 -13.80 -1.06
#